data_AF-A0A0Q0VC69-F1
#
_entry.id   AF-A0A0Q0VC69-F1
#
_cell.length_a   1.000
_cell.length_b   1.000
_cell.length_c   1.000
_cell.angle_alpha   90.00
_cell.angle_beta   90.00
_cell.angle_gamma   90.00
#
_symmetry.space_group_name_H-M   'P 1'
#
loop_
_entity.id
_entity.type
_entity.pdbx_description
1 polymer ?
#
loop_
_entity_poly.entity_id
_entity_poly.type
_entity_poly.pdbx_seq_one_letter_code
_entity_poly.pdbx_strand_id
1 'polypeptide(L)'
;MKKLILSVALLATASFGAFAQEGRGFYLKPSGSYFLKVTPVEFPNVGSLQPRDYVFSINPSTGAQTRISEETITGSFGQGWRAGLAGGFRFNKVVAIEMGANFFKSEENTMAKQTGYIGNTQVLGLKSVGQVTAVDLTPSLVFHLPTEAKFKPYLKMGAVVPVYGYLDINTTVSDQTGSIAKTVNPNFVAIELTRTERVKPKPTVGFLGAAGFNYPLGKNISFFSEVEYRNVSVNSDSKEVRSFNATGTLANGSKVNVGLSDLPTGTRETNYHKTITSSSNVPGTAGYDSSKPSDDLKSYINIGGLGVNVGIKIGI
;
A
#
# COMPACT_ATOMS: atom_id res chain seq x y z
N MET A 1 -15.40 32.57 -11.19
CA MET A 1 -14.20 31.71 -11.27
C MET A 1 -12.96 32.42 -11.83
N LYS A 2 -13.01 33.10 -12.99
CA LYS A 2 -11.84 33.80 -13.57
C LYS A 2 -11.25 34.92 -12.69
N LYS A 3 -12.08 35.68 -11.97
CA LYS A 3 -11.61 36.76 -11.06
C LYS A 3 -10.89 36.20 -9.82
N LEU A 4 -11.31 35.05 -9.30
CA LEU A 4 -10.69 34.41 -8.14
C LEU A 4 -9.28 33.88 -8.48
N ILE A 5 -9.11 33.32 -9.68
CA ILE A 5 -7.81 32.83 -10.19
C ILE A 5 -6.85 34.01 -10.41
N LEU A 6 -7.35 35.14 -10.93
CA LEU A 6 -6.55 36.35 -11.12
C LEU A 6 -6.13 36.99 -9.80
N SER A 7 -7.00 36.97 -8.78
CA SER A 7 -6.68 37.47 -7.44
C SER A 7 -5.67 36.57 -6.71
N VAL A 8 -5.77 35.24 -6.87
CA VAL A 8 -4.77 34.29 -6.34
C VAL A 8 -3.43 34.46 -7.05
N ALA A 9 -3.43 34.70 -8.36
CA ALA A 9 -2.22 34.99 -9.13
C ALA A 9 -1.60 36.35 -8.75
N LEU A 10 -2.41 37.38 -8.48
CA LEU A 10 -1.92 38.70 -8.03
C LEU A 10 -1.40 38.68 -6.58
N LEU A 11 -2.02 37.91 -5.69
CA LEU A 11 -1.53 37.72 -4.32
C LEU A 11 -0.25 36.88 -4.30
N ALA A 12 -0.12 35.89 -5.20
CA ALA A 12 1.12 35.17 -5.41
C ALA A 12 2.22 36.14 -5.90
N THR A 13 1.94 37.00 -6.89
CA THR A 13 2.95 37.92 -7.43
C THR A 13 3.36 39.06 -6.50
N ALA A 14 2.44 39.62 -5.72
CA ALA A 14 2.75 40.64 -4.72
C ALA A 14 3.59 40.08 -3.55
N SER A 15 3.56 38.77 -3.32
CA SER A 15 4.37 38.10 -2.30
C SER A 15 5.83 37.88 -2.74
N PHE A 16 6.15 37.93 -4.03
CA PHE A 16 7.50 37.61 -4.53
C PHE A 16 8.51 38.77 -4.40
N GLY A 17 8.06 40.00 -4.18
CA GLY A 17 8.95 41.18 -4.15
C GLY A 17 9.58 41.51 -2.79
N ALA A 18 9.04 41.00 -1.67
CA ALA A 18 9.35 41.51 -0.33
C ALA A 18 10.20 40.58 0.56
N PHE A 19 10.58 39.39 0.09
CA PHE A 19 11.23 38.36 0.93
C PHE A 19 12.68 38.01 0.54
N ALA A 20 13.32 38.76 -0.34
CA ALA A 20 14.71 38.55 -0.76
C ALA A 20 15.75 39.00 0.29
N GLN A 21 15.59 38.56 1.54
CA GLN A 21 16.59 38.76 2.61
C GLN A 21 17.40 37.47 2.77
N GLU A 22 18.74 37.56 2.81
CA GLU A 22 19.64 36.41 2.84
C GLU A 22 19.23 35.33 3.85
N GLY A 23 18.73 34.20 3.36
CA GLY A 23 18.35 33.05 4.18
C GLY A 23 16.90 33.06 4.68
N ARG A 24 16.04 33.97 4.21
CA ARG A 24 14.58 33.91 4.37
C ARG A 24 13.92 33.80 2.99
N GLY A 25 12.77 33.14 2.89
CA GLY A 25 12.02 33.08 1.63
C GLY A 25 11.34 31.74 1.37
N PHE A 26 10.57 31.70 0.29
CA PHE A 26 9.88 30.51 -0.15
C PHE A 26 10.80 29.63 -0.99
N TYR A 27 10.53 28.33 -1.00
CA TYR A 27 11.18 27.42 -1.91
C TYR A 27 10.27 26.26 -2.27
N LEU A 28 10.53 25.65 -3.43
CA LEU A 28 9.92 24.42 -3.89
C LEU A 28 10.96 23.31 -4.06
N LYS A 29 10.56 22.07 -3.80
CA LYS A 29 11.38 20.85 -3.91
C LYS A 29 10.59 19.75 -4.62
N PRO A 30 10.58 19.70 -5.97
CA PRO A 30 10.23 18.48 -6.68
C PRO A 30 11.25 17.38 -6.38
N SER A 31 10.79 16.16 -6.14
CA SER A 31 11.64 15.08 -5.69
C SER A 31 11.20 13.69 -6.16
N GLY A 32 12.19 12.81 -6.26
CA GLY A 32 12.01 11.38 -6.49
C GLY A 32 12.78 10.60 -5.43
N SER A 33 12.20 9.50 -4.98
CA SER A 33 12.77 8.70 -3.90
C SER A 33 12.47 7.23 -4.06
N TYR A 34 13.36 6.39 -3.52
CA TYR A 34 13.16 4.95 -3.39
C TYR A 34 13.39 4.55 -1.94
N PHE A 35 12.45 3.80 -1.39
CA PHE A 35 12.46 3.31 -0.02
C PHE A 35 12.80 1.83 -0.01
N LEU A 36 13.69 1.44 0.90
CA LEU A 36 14.08 0.07 1.19
C LEU A 36 13.31 -0.47 2.38
N LYS A 37 13.14 -1.79 2.41
CA LYS A 37 12.60 -2.53 3.54
C LYS A 37 13.62 -2.56 4.69
N VAL A 38 13.23 -2.07 5.87
CA VAL A 38 14.09 -2.06 7.07
C VAL A 38 13.62 -3.06 8.12
N THR A 39 12.31 -3.25 8.26
CA THR A 39 11.71 -4.20 9.22
C THR A 39 10.71 -5.10 8.49
N PRO A 40 11.15 -6.25 7.93
CA PRO A 40 10.22 -7.23 7.43
C PRO A 40 9.36 -7.74 8.58
N VAL A 41 8.05 -7.75 8.37
CA VAL A 41 7.07 -8.35 9.29
C VAL A 41 6.24 -9.37 8.52
N GLU A 42 5.58 -10.26 9.24
CA GLU A 42 4.55 -11.11 8.65
C GLU A 42 3.39 -10.24 8.15
N PHE A 43 2.89 -10.57 6.96
CA PHE A 43 1.70 -9.93 6.42
C PHE A 43 0.45 -10.40 7.17
N PRO A 44 -0.62 -9.61 7.23
CA PRO A 44 -1.90 -10.12 7.69
C PRO A 44 -2.43 -11.19 6.74
N ASN A 45 -3.34 -12.02 7.25
CA ASN A 45 -3.99 -13.07 6.47
C ASN A 45 -4.73 -12.48 5.26
N VAL A 46 -4.73 -13.23 4.15
CA VAL A 46 -5.55 -12.93 2.97
C VAL A 46 -6.80 -13.79 3.03
N GLY A 47 -7.84 -13.29 3.68
CA GLY A 47 -9.01 -14.10 4.04
C GLY A 47 -8.60 -15.22 5.00
N SER A 48 -8.87 -16.48 4.63
CA SER A 48 -8.48 -17.65 5.43
C SER A 48 -7.00 -18.05 5.27
N LEU A 49 -6.26 -17.42 4.35
CA LEU A 49 -4.89 -17.81 4.04
C LEU A 49 -3.90 -17.10 4.96
N GLN A 50 -3.06 -17.90 5.61
CA GLN A 50 -1.94 -17.40 6.40
C GLN A 50 -0.80 -16.90 5.50
N PRO A 51 0.07 -16.00 6.00
CA PRO A 51 1.20 -15.46 5.25
C PRO A 51 2.34 -16.48 5.12
N ARG A 52 2.09 -17.57 4.40
CA ARG A 52 3.00 -18.71 4.28
C ARG A 52 3.10 -19.17 2.84
N ASP A 53 4.24 -19.76 2.48
CA ASP A 53 4.39 -20.60 1.29
C ASP A 53 4.21 -22.04 1.73
N TYR A 54 3.01 -22.57 1.53
CA TYR A 54 2.61 -23.89 2.00
C TYR A 54 2.61 -24.90 0.85
N VAL A 55 3.52 -25.88 0.90
CA VAL A 55 3.67 -26.92 -0.11
C VAL A 55 3.31 -28.28 0.48
N PHE A 56 2.39 -28.99 -0.15
CA PHE A 56 1.89 -30.27 0.37
C PHE A 56 1.60 -31.28 -0.75
N SER A 57 1.67 -32.56 -0.39
CA SER A 57 1.23 -33.68 -1.23
C SER A 57 -0.17 -34.11 -0.81
N ILE A 58 -0.97 -34.57 -1.77
CA ILE A 58 -2.31 -35.09 -1.57
C ILE A 58 -2.29 -36.57 -1.92
N ASN A 59 -2.70 -37.42 -0.97
CA ASN A 59 -2.92 -38.83 -1.25
C ASN A 59 -4.20 -38.97 -2.11
N PRO A 60 -4.12 -39.53 -3.33
CA PRO A 60 -5.28 -39.60 -4.23
C PRO A 60 -6.35 -40.60 -3.75
N SER A 61 -5.99 -41.54 -2.88
CA SER A 61 -6.90 -42.56 -2.37
C SER A 61 -7.65 -42.12 -1.11
N THR A 62 -7.03 -41.29 -0.26
CA THR A 62 -7.61 -40.86 1.02
C THR A 62 -7.91 -39.37 1.10
N GLY A 63 -7.41 -38.57 0.16
CA GLY A 63 -7.46 -37.11 0.21
C GLY A 63 -6.58 -36.49 1.30
N ALA A 64 -5.83 -37.29 2.06
CA ALA A 64 -4.99 -36.81 3.15
C ALA A 64 -3.86 -35.93 2.62
N GLN A 65 -3.64 -34.79 3.28
CA GLN A 65 -2.58 -33.85 2.94
C GLN A 65 -1.35 -34.10 3.82
N THR A 66 -0.20 -34.29 3.19
CA THR A 66 1.10 -34.39 3.86
C THR A 66 1.91 -33.16 3.52
N ARG A 67 2.27 -32.36 4.52
CA ARG A 67 3.13 -31.18 4.34
C ARG A 67 4.51 -31.61 3.82
N ILE A 68 4.94 -31.00 2.71
CA ILE A 68 6.28 -31.15 2.14
C ILE A 68 7.19 -30.03 2.65
N SER A 69 6.74 -28.77 2.53
CA SER A 69 7.47 -27.58 2.97
C SER A 69 6.50 -26.51 3.44
N GLU A 70 6.94 -25.66 4.37
CA GLU A 70 6.20 -24.51 4.83
C GLU A 70 7.17 -23.41 5.26
N GLU A 71 7.13 -22.29 4.54
CA GLU A 71 7.96 -21.12 4.83
C GLU A 71 7.09 -19.92 5.20
N THR A 72 7.59 -19.09 6.12
CA THR A 72 6.89 -17.86 6.50
C THR A 72 7.19 -16.77 5.47
N ILE A 73 6.13 -16.14 4.95
CA ILE A 73 6.26 -15.02 4.03
C ILE A 73 6.31 -13.73 4.83
N THR A 74 7.44 -13.03 4.73
CA THR A 74 7.65 -11.74 5.39
C THR A 74 7.97 -10.65 4.38
N GLY A 75 7.55 -9.43 4.67
CA GLY A 75 7.79 -8.30 3.78
C GLY A 75 7.45 -6.96 4.43
N SER A 76 7.42 -5.92 3.60
CA SER A 76 6.98 -4.60 4.02
C SER A 76 6.39 -3.87 2.82
N PHE A 77 5.25 -3.24 3.02
CA PHE A 77 4.66 -2.34 2.03
C PHE A 77 5.33 -0.95 2.02
N GLY A 78 6.35 -0.72 2.85
CA GLY A 78 7.12 0.52 2.85
C GLY A 78 8.21 0.58 1.77
N GLN A 79 8.57 -0.54 1.15
CA GLN A 79 9.51 -0.55 0.02
C GLN A 79 8.80 -0.11 -1.26
N GLY A 80 9.44 0.77 -2.04
CA GLY A 80 8.92 1.22 -3.33
C GLY A 80 9.35 2.63 -3.69
N TRP A 81 8.77 3.16 -4.76
CA TRP A 81 9.10 4.49 -5.26
C TRP A 81 8.11 5.55 -4.76
N ARG A 82 8.60 6.77 -4.61
CA ARG A 82 7.80 7.93 -4.22
C ARG A 82 8.23 9.15 -5.01
N ALA A 83 7.24 9.85 -5.56
CA ALA A 83 7.41 11.15 -6.19
C ALA A 83 6.75 12.21 -5.33
N GLY A 84 7.42 13.33 -5.12
CA GLY A 84 6.98 14.36 -4.19
C GLY A 84 7.16 15.76 -4.73
N LEU A 85 6.35 16.67 -4.19
CA LEU A 85 6.56 18.10 -4.30
C LEU A 85 6.43 18.70 -2.90
N ALA A 86 7.46 19.41 -2.45
CA ALA A 86 7.42 20.11 -1.18
C ALA A 86 7.56 21.61 -1.35
N GLY A 87 6.69 22.37 -0.69
CA GLY A 87 6.81 23.82 -0.55
C GLY A 87 7.25 24.16 0.86
N GLY A 88 8.25 25.02 0.99
CA GLY A 88 8.74 25.43 2.29
C GLY A 88 8.93 26.93 2.41
N PHE A 89 8.87 27.42 3.64
CA PHE A 89 9.21 28.78 4.00
C PHE A 89 10.30 28.78 5.04
N ARG A 90 11.42 29.42 4.71
CA ARG A 90 12.54 29.58 5.62
C ARG A 90 12.34 30.87 6.41
N PHE A 91 12.27 30.78 7.73
CA PHE A 91 12.12 31.96 8.61
C PHE A 91 13.45 32.65 8.84
N ASN A 92 14.51 31.86 9.04
CA ASN A 92 15.87 32.34 9.30
C ASN A 92 16.91 31.30 8.83
N LYS A 93 18.20 31.57 9.10
CA LYS A 93 19.31 30.70 8.68
C LYS A 93 19.23 29.27 9.26
N VAL A 94 18.44 29.03 10.31
CA VAL A 94 18.34 27.73 10.99
C VAL A 94 17.01 27.05 10.67
N VAL A 95 15.88 27.72 10.82
CA VAL A 95 14.56 27.09 10.86
C VAL A 95 13.75 27.39 9.58
N ALA A 96 13.16 26.33 9.04
CA ALA A 96 12.14 26.40 8.00
C ALA A 96 10.97 25.47 8.34
N ILE A 97 9.80 25.80 7.80
CA ILE A 97 8.66 24.88 7.69
C ILE A 97 8.58 24.36 6.26
N GLU A 98 8.15 23.12 6.10
CA GLU A 98 7.97 22.48 4.80
C GLU A 98 6.67 21.67 4.80
N MET A 99 5.90 21.77 3.73
CA MET A 99 4.72 20.95 3.46
C MET A 99 4.99 20.16 2.18
N GLY A 100 5.13 18.84 2.31
CA GLY A 100 5.23 17.93 1.17
C GLY A 100 3.88 17.35 0.78
N ALA A 101 3.66 17.15 -0.51
CA ALA A 101 2.61 16.30 -1.07
C ALA A 101 3.28 15.21 -1.90
N ASN A 102 2.96 13.95 -1.61
CA ASN A 102 3.72 12.83 -2.12
C ASN A 102 2.81 11.72 -2.61
N PHE A 103 3.15 11.16 -3.76
CA PHE A 103 2.58 9.93 -4.29
C PHE A 103 3.56 8.78 -4.02
N PHE A 104 3.07 7.70 -3.43
CA PHE A 104 3.83 6.50 -3.10
C PHE A 104 3.20 5.27 -3.75
N LYS A 105 4.05 4.42 -4.32
CA LYS A 105 3.65 3.11 -4.81
C LYS A 105 4.66 2.07 -4.34
N SER A 106 4.17 1.07 -3.61
CA SER A 106 5.01 0.01 -3.08
C SER A 106 5.42 -0.98 -4.17
N GLU A 107 6.48 -1.72 -3.89
CA GLU A 107 6.75 -2.97 -4.59
C GLU A 107 5.63 -3.98 -4.35
N GLU A 108 5.51 -4.92 -5.28
CA GLU A 108 4.63 -6.07 -5.13
C GLU A 108 5.21 -7.04 -4.10
N ASN A 109 4.40 -7.45 -3.14
CA ASN A 109 4.79 -8.43 -2.13
C ASN A 109 3.87 -9.64 -2.21
N THR A 110 4.45 -10.85 -2.26
CA THR A 110 3.64 -12.05 -2.07
C THR A 110 3.13 -12.04 -0.63
N MET A 111 1.83 -12.26 -0.45
CA MET A 111 1.19 -12.29 0.87
C MET A 111 0.86 -13.70 1.30
N ALA A 112 0.46 -14.58 0.37
CA ALA A 112 0.18 -15.98 0.64
C ALA A 112 0.47 -16.81 -0.61
N LYS A 113 0.95 -18.05 -0.43
CA LYS A 113 1.17 -18.98 -1.51
C LYS A 113 0.89 -20.41 -1.04
N GLN A 114 0.20 -21.18 -1.87
CA GLN A 114 -0.10 -22.56 -1.57
C GLN A 114 0.05 -23.42 -2.82
N THR A 115 0.76 -24.54 -2.70
CA THR A 115 1.02 -25.46 -3.81
C THR A 115 0.72 -26.89 -3.38
N GLY A 116 -0.16 -27.57 -4.11
CA GLY A 116 -0.55 -28.96 -3.84
C GLY A 116 -0.18 -29.89 -4.98
N TYR A 117 0.35 -31.06 -4.65
CA TYR A 117 0.78 -32.08 -5.61
C TYR A 117 0.04 -33.41 -5.43
N ILE A 118 -0.22 -34.12 -6.52
CA ILE A 118 -0.52 -35.56 -6.52
C ILE A 118 0.62 -36.24 -7.29
N GLY A 119 1.43 -37.03 -6.58
CA GLY A 119 2.71 -37.51 -7.13
C GLY A 119 3.59 -36.33 -7.54
N ASN A 120 3.96 -36.27 -8.82
CA ASN A 120 4.78 -35.18 -9.38
C ASN A 120 3.95 -34.09 -10.10
N THR A 121 2.63 -34.22 -10.14
CA THR A 121 1.74 -33.29 -10.84
C THR A 121 1.20 -32.25 -9.88
N GLN A 122 1.40 -30.96 -10.20
CA GLN A 122 0.78 -29.87 -9.45
C GLN A 122 -0.71 -29.81 -9.77
N VAL A 123 -1.55 -29.91 -8.74
CA VAL A 123 -3.01 -29.92 -8.85
C VAL A 123 -3.67 -28.75 -8.10
N LEU A 124 -2.90 -28.02 -7.29
CA LEU A 124 -3.34 -26.78 -6.68
C LEU A 124 -2.20 -25.76 -6.76
N GLY A 125 -2.50 -24.56 -7.24
CA GLY A 125 -1.63 -23.40 -7.18
C GLY A 125 -2.45 -22.19 -6.75
N LEU A 126 -2.07 -21.57 -5.65
CA LEU A 126 -2.65 -20.34 -5.18
C LEU A 126 -1.53 -19.35 -4.89
N LYS A 127 -1.68 -18.11 -5.35
CA LYS A 127 -0.76 -17.03 -5.06
C LYS A 127 -1.53 -15.73 -4.88
N SER A 128 -1.28 -15.05 -3.76
CA SER A 128 -1.81 -13.72 -3.48
C SER A 128 -0.67 -12.72 -3.41
N VAL A 129 -0.78 -11.61 -4.15
CA VAL A 129 0.22 -10.55 -4.24
C VAL A 129 -0.41 -9.21 -3.89
N GLY A 130 0.15 -8.50 -2.91
CA GLY A 130 -0.31 -7.19 -2.46
C GLY A 130 0.55 -6.04 -3.01
N GLN A 131 -0.08 -4.91 -3.31
CA GLN A 131 0.58 -3.66 -3.66
C GLN A 131 -0.17 -2.46 -3.08
N VAL A 132 0.55 -1.55 -2.43
CA VAL A 132 0.00 -0.32 -1.86
C VAL A 132 0.21 0.85 -2.80
N THR A 133 -0.83 1.66 -2.95
CA THR A 133 -0.77 2.99 -3.57
C THR A 133 -1.29 4.01 -2.57
N ALA A 134 -0.58 5.12 -2.37
CA ALA A 134 -0.97 6.14 -1.41
C ALA A 134 -0.58 7.56 -1.85
N VAL A 135 -1.35 8.53 -1.37
CA VAL A 135 -1.02 9.95 -1.38
C VAL A 135 -0.98 10.43 0.06
N ASP A 136 0.09 11.12 0.42
CA ASP A 136 0.26 11.67 1.77
C ASP A 136 0.78 13.10 1.77
N LEU A 137 0.44 13.81 2.84
CA LEU A 137 0.94 15.14 3.16
C LEU A 137 1.96 15.03 4.29
N THR A 138 3.03 15.82 4.20
CA THR A 138 4.14 15.76 5.15
C THR A 138 4.51 17.14 5.69
N PRO A 139 3.73 17.69 6.64
CA PRO A 139 4.13 18.88 7.38
C PRO A 139 5.38 18.59 8.21
N SER A 140 6.41 19.40 8.04
CA SER A 140 7.75 19.16 8.60
C SER A 140 8.42 20.46 9.07
N LEU A 141 9.27 20.33 10.08
CA LEU A 141 10.25 21.33 10.49
C LEU A 141 11.62 20.93 9.93
N VAL A 142 12.34 21.92 9.41
CA VAL A 142 13.69 21.73 8.86
C VAL A 142 14.68 22.61 9.61
N PHE A 143 15.69 21.98 10.18
CA PHE A 143 16.78 22.59 10.94
C PHE A 143 18.07 22.53 10.14
N HIS A 144 18.44 23.66 9.57
CA HIS A 144 19.68 23.84 8.82
C HIS A 144 20.82 24.14 9.78
N LEU A 145 21.97 23.51 9.57
CA LEU A 145 23.19 23.91 10.25
C LEU A 145 23.70 25.21 9.60
N PRO A 146 23.93 26.28 10.38
CA PRO A 146 24.54 27.49 9.86
C PRO A 146 25.94 27.18 9.33
N THR A 147 26.14 27.33 8.03
CA THR A 147 27.45 27.19 7.38
C THR A 147 27.52 28.04 6.13
N GLU A 148 28.72 28.55 5.86
CA GLU A 148 29.04 29.27 4.63
C GLU A 148 29.53 28.33 3.52
N ALA A 149 29.79 27.06 3.85
CA ALA A 149 30.21 26.06 2.89
C ALA A 149 29.14 25.78 1.82
N LYS A 150 29.58 25.28 0.65
CA LYS A 150 28.67 24.81 -0.40
C LYS A 150 27.83 23.61 0.06
N PHE A 151 28.39 22.75 0.91
CA PHE A 151 27.65 21.66 1.53
C PHE A 151 26.86 22.19 2.72
N LYS A 152 25.52 22.20 2.61
CA LYS A 152 24.61 22.77 3.63
C LYS A 152 23.76 21.67 4.27
N PRO A 153 24.23 21.02 5.35
CA PRO A 153 23.50 19.94 6.00
C PRO A 153 22.29 20.46 6.78
N TYR A 154 21.30 19.58 6.93
CA TYR A 154 20.10 19.85 7.71
C TYR A 154 19.48 18.56 8.23
N LEU A 155 18.64 18.73 9.27
CA LEU A 155 17.72 17.72 9.76
C LEU A 155 16.30 18.13 9.44
N LYS A 156 15.44 17.16 9.21
CA LYS A 156 14.00 17.34 8.99
C LYS A 156 13.25 16.37 9.90
N MET A 157 12.20 16.84 10.52
CA MET A 157 11.26 15.99 11.27
C MET A 157 9.84 16.46 10.99
N GLY A 158 8.91 15.52 10.91
CA GLY A 158 7.54 15.84 10.54
C GLY A 158 6.56 14.74 10.83
N ALA A 159 5.30 15.06 10.56
CA ALA A 159 4.22 14.09 10.56
C ALA A 159 3.95 13.62 9.13
N VAL A 160 3.52 12.38 8.98
CA VAL A 160 3.01 11.84 7.73
C VAL A 160 1.49 11.70 7.89
N VAL A 161 0.74 12.37 7.02
CA VAL A 161 -0.71 12.37 7.02
C VAL A 161 -1.20 11.75 5.71
N PRO A 162 -1.55 10.45 5.69
CA PRO A 162 -2.13 9.83 4.51
C PRO A 162 -3.50 10.43 4.23
N VAL A 163 -3.71 10.92 3.01
CA VAL A 163 -4.98 11.54 2.58
C VAL A 163 -5.78 10.64 1.65
N TYR A 164 -5.10 9.73 0.95
CA TYR A 164 -5.70 8.74 0.08
C TYR A 164 -4.81 7.52 -0.02
N GLY A 165 -5.39 6.34 -0.21
CA GLY A 165 -4.64 5.15 -0.54
C GLY A 165 -5.50 3.90 -0.56
N TYR A 166 -4.89 2.80 -0.99
CA TYR A 166 -5.49 1.47 -0.99
C TYR A 166 -4.41 0.40 -1.11
N LEU A 167 -4.75 -0.81 -0.67
CA LEU A 167 -4.00 -2.03 -0.92
C LEU A 167 -4.78 -2.86 -1.94
N ASP A 168 -4.20 -3.11 -3.11
CA ASP A 168 -4.72 -4.08 -4.06
C ASP A 168 -4.06 -5.44 -3.80
N ILE A 169 -4.88 -6.49 -3.68
CA ILE A 169 -4.48 -7.87 -3.49
C ILE A 169 -4.95 -8.67 -4.71
N ASN A 170 -4.01 -9.08 -5.55
CA ASN A 170 -4.25 -9.91 -6.71
C ASN A 170 -4.06 -11.37 -6.32
N THR A 171 -5.12 -12.17 -6.42
CA THR A 171 -5.08 -13.60 -6.13
C THR A 171 -5.34 -14.39 -7.40
N THR A 172 -4.42 -15.30 -7.71
CA THR A 172 -4.53 -16.28 -8.79
C THR A 172 -4.66 -17.67 -8.19
N VAL A 173 -5.64 -18.43 -8.67
CA VAL A 173 -5.92 -19.80 -8.23
C VAL A 173 -6.05 -20.70 -9.45
N SER A 174 -5.33 -21.82 -9.42
CA SER A 174 -5.52 -22.97 -10.30
C SER A 174 -5.77 -24.16 -9.38
N ASP A 175 -6.99 -24.71 -9.41
CA ASP A 175 -7.39 -25.81 -8.55
C ASP A 175 -8.02 -26.93 -9.39
N GLN A 176 -7.36 -28.08 -9.43
CA GLN A 176 -7.84 -29.31 -10.05
C GLN A 176 -8.33 -30.33 -9.02
N THR A 177 -8.24 -30.01 -7.73
CA THR A 177 -8.69 -30.85 -6.61
C THR A 177 -10.16 -30.64 -6.27
N GLY A 178 -10.71 -29.50 -6.68
CA GLY A 178 -12.07 -29.06 -6.39
C GLY A 178 -12.27 -28.51 -4.97
N SER A 179 -11.19 -28.40 -4.17
CA SER A 179 -11.26 -27.91 -2.79
C SER A 179 -11.67 -26.44 -2.72
N ILE A 180 -11.17 -25.61 -3.63
CA ILE A 180 -11.54 -24.20 -3.77
C ILE A 180 -12.71 -24.08 -4.77
N ALA A 181 -12.72 -24.88 -5.84
CA ALA A 181 -13.77 -24.83 -6.86
C ALA A 181 -15.18 -24.92 -6.26
N LYS A 182 -15.38 -25.84 -5.31
CA LYS A 182 -16.65 -26.07 -4.62
C LYS A 182 -17.12 -24.89 -3.76
N THR A 183 -16.20 -24.04 -3.30
CA THR A 183 -16.55 -22.82 -2.54
C THR A 183 -17.13 -21.73 -3.43
N VAL A 184 -16.82 -21.74 -4.73
CA VAL A 184 -17.36 -20.82 -5.73
C VAL A 184 -18.68 -21.37 -6.29
N ASN A 185 -18.69 -22.64 -6.68
CA ASN A 185 -19.89 -23.34 -7.10
C ASN A 185 -19.76 -24.82 -6.72
N PRO A 186 -20.73 -25.40 -5.98
CA PRO A 186 -20.63 -26.78 -5.50
C PRO A 186 -20.53 -27.83 -6.62
N ASN A 187 -20.93 -27.48 -7.85
CA ASN A 187 -20.86 -28.38 -9.01
C ASN A 187 -19.50 -28.37 -9.71
N PHE A 188 -18.59 -27.46 -9.36
CA PHE A 188 -17.27 -27.40 -9.97
C PHE A 188 -16.34 -28.47 -9.39
N VAL A 189 -15.63 -29.16 -10.29
CA VAL A 189 -14.57 -30.13 -9.95
C VAL A 189 -13.18 -29.53 -10.09
N ALA A 190 -13.05 -28.45 -10.88
CA ALA A 190 -11.82 -27.67 -11.04
C ALA A 190 -12.16 -26.20 -11.32
N ILE A 191 -11.24 -25.29 -11.04
CA ILE A 191 -11.39 -23.85 -11.29
C ILE A 191 -10.04 -23.20 -11.61
N GLU A 192 -10.07 -22.30 -12.59
CA GLU A 192 -9.04 -21.28 -12.80
C GLU A 192 -9.67 -19.93 -12.41
N LEU A 193 -9.05 -19.17 -11.51
CA LEU A 193 -9.61 -17.95 -10.95
C LEU A 193 -8.54 -16.87 -10.83
N THR A 194 -8.87 -15.67 -11.30
CA THR A 194 -8.16 -14.44 -10.96
C THR A 194 -9.12 -13.46 -10.31
N ARG A 195 -8.75 -12.93 -9.14
CA ARG A 195 -9.48 -11.83 -8.50
C ARG A 195 -8.55 -10.74 -8.02
N THR A 196 -9.02 -9.50 -8.09
CA THR A 196 -8.39 -8.34 -7.44
C THR A 196 -9.30 -7.85 -6.33
N GLU A 197 -8.81 -7.86 -5.11
CA GLU A 197 -9.45 -7.25 -3.95
C GLU A 197 -8.78 -5.92 -3.64
N ARG A 198 -9.58 -4.89 -3.36
CA ARG A 198 -9.11 -3.58 -2.91
C ARG A 198 -9.49 -3.38 -1.46
N VAL A 199 -8.49 -3.26 -0.59
CA VAL A 199 -8.67 -2.91 0.82
C VAL A 199 -8.52 -1.41 0.97
N LYS A 200 -9.58 -0.75 1.44
CA LYS A 200 -9.59 0.67 1.78
C LYS A 200 -9.00 0.86 3.17
N PRO A 201 -8.08 1.83 3.33
CA PRO A 201 -7.42 2.07 4.60
C PRO A 201 -8.25 2.98 5.50
N LYS A 202 -8.09 2.80 6.80
CA LYS A 202 -8.34 3.80 7.83
C LYS A 202 -6.98 4.28 8.35
N PRO A 203 -6.36 5.26 7.68
CA PRO A 203 -5.00 5.66 7.97
C PRO A 203 -4.86 6.30 9.35
N THR A 204 -3.71 6.11 9.99
CA THR A 204 -3.31 6.90 11.15
C THR A 204 -2.26 7.94 10.75
N VAL A 205 -2.01 8.89 11.65
CA VAL A 205 -0.85 9.78 11.52
C VAL A 205 0.42 8.97 11.79
N GLY A 206 1.42 9.16 10.93
CA GLY A 206 2.75 8.62 11.12
C GLY A 206 3.78 9.71 11.35
N PHE A 207 5.04 9.31 11.45
CA PHE A 207 6.17 10.22 11.66
C PHE A 207 7.24 10.00 10.61
N LEU A 208 7.97 11.06 10.28
CA LEU A 208 9.18 11.00 9.48
C LEU A 208 10.31 11.75 10.15
N GLY A 209 11.53 11.26 9.95
CA GLY A 209 12.77 11.93 10.26
C GLY A 209 13.72 11.77 9.09
N ALA A 210 14.39 12.86 8.70
CA ALA A 210 15.37 12.82 7.63
C ALA A 210 16.62 13.62 7.97
N ALA A 211 17.75 13.16 7.47
CA ALA A 211 19.00 13.90 7.46
C ALA A 211 19.41 14.12 6.01
N GLY A 212 19.78 15.35 5.66
CA GLY A 212 20.07 15.68 4.29
C GLY A 212 21.04 16.85 4.13
N PHE A 213 21.29 17.21 2.89
CA PHE A 213 22.09 18.38 2.55
C PHE A 213 21.55 19.07 1.31
N ASN A 214 21.86 20.36 1.19
CA ASN A 214 21.69 21.13 -0.04
C ASN A 214 23.07 21.46 -0.61
N TYR A 215 23.22 21.40 -1.93
CA TYR A 215 24.40 21.82 -2.66
C TYR A 215 24.00 22.86 -3.72
N PRO A 216 24.36 24.16 -3.55
CA PRO A 216 24.02 25.21 -4.50
C PRO A 216 24.61 24.94 -5.89
N LEU A 217 23.76 24.96 -6.92
CA LEU A 217 24.13 24.84 -8.33
C LEU A 217 24.08 26.20 -9.05
N GLY A 218 23.35 27.16 -8.50
CA GLY A 218 23.23 28.53 -8.98
C GLY A 218 22.65 29.45 -7.90
N LYS A 219 22.18 30.63 -8.30
CA LYS A 219 21.64 31.64 -7.36
C LYS A 219 20.38 31.17 -6.64
N ASN A 220 19.46 30.51 -7.36
CA ASN A 220 18.16 30.08 -6.85
C ASN A 220 17.96 28.57 -6.92
N ILE A 221 18.95 27.82 -7.39
CA ILE A 221 18.84 26.38 -7.64
C ILE A 221 19.89 25.64 -6.82
N SER A 222 19.47 24.63 -6.08
CA SER A 222 20.34 23.72 -5.33
C SER A 222 19.94 22.27 -5.59
N PHE A 223 20.91 21.38 -5.68
CA PHE A 223 20.65 19.95 -5.52
C PHE A 223 20.37 19.67 -4.04
N PHE A 224 19.50 18.71 -3.75
CA PHE A 224 19.38 18.17 -2.40
C PHE A 224 19.33 16.65 -2.41
N SER A 225 19.80 16.08 -1.30
CA SER A 225 19.65 14.67 -0.98
C SER A 225 19.28 14.52 0.49
N GLU A 226 18.36 13.61 0.78
CA GLU A 226 17.86 13.28 2.11
C GLU A 226 17.87 11.76 2.26
N VAL A 227 18.36 11.28 3.39
CA VAL A 227 18.05 9.94 3.89
C VAL A 227 16.87 10.10 4.84
N GLU A 228 15.75 9.48 4.51
CA GLU A 228 14.48 9.61 5.23
C GLU A 228 14.07 8.27 5.83
N TYR A 229 13.81 8.26 7.13
CA TYR A 229 13.07 7.20 7.79
C TYR A 229 11.64 7.66 8.01
N ARG A 230 10.68 6.79 7.68
CA ARG A 230 9.26 7.04 7.94
C ARG A 230 8.58 5.82 8.51
N ASN A 231 7.55 6.05 9.33
CA ASN A 231 6.69 5.00 9.83
C ASN A 231 5.23 5.44 9.85
N VAL A 232 4.35 4.66 9.22
CA VAL A 232 2.90 4.84 9.24
C VAL A 232 2.25 3.48 9.49
N SER A 233 1.36 3.40 10.47
CA SER A 233 0.48 2.26 10.64
C SER A 233 -0.84 2.52 9.92
N VAL A 234 -1.37 1.49 9.24
CA VAL A 234 -2.62 1.62 8.50
C VAL A 234 -3.52 0.45 8.85
N ASN A 235 -4.76 0.78 9.20
CA ASN A 235 -5.78 -0.18 9.55
C ASN A 235 -6.64 -0.48 8.32
N SER A 236 -7.18 -1.68 8.22
CA SER A 236 -8.23 -1.96 7.23
C SER A 236 -9.58 -1.37 7.67
N ASP A 237 -10.29 -0.74 6.73
CA ASP A 237 -11.63 -0.17 6.92
C ASP A 237 -12.69 -1.03 6.24
N SER A 238 -12.54 -1.23 4.94
CA SER A 238 -13.40 -2.08 4.12
C SER A 238 -12.59 -2.77 3.03
N LYS A 239 -13.17 -3.81 2.44
CA LYS A 239 -12.64 -4.49 1.25
C LYS A 239 -13.73 -4.60 0.20
N GLU A 240 -13.33 -4.46 -1.06
CA GLU A 240 -14.20 -4.68 -2.21
C GLU A 240 -13.48 -5.54 -3.27
N VAL A 241 -14.18 -6.50 -3.85
CA VAL A 241 -13.68 -7.27 -5.00
C VAL A 241 -13.90 -6.40 -6.25
N ARG A 242 -12.81 -5.96 -6.88
CA ARG A 242 -12.83 -5.09 -8.06
C ARG A 242 -12.86 -5.85 -9.36
N SER A 243 -12.25 -7.03 -9.39
CA SER A 243 -12.30 -7.92 -10.53
C SER A 243 -12.44 -9.35 -10.02
N PHE A 244 -13.23 -10.14 -10.74
CA PHE A 244 -13.36 -11.57 -10.50
C PHE A 244 -13.63 -12.23 -11.84
N ASN A 245 -12.74 -13.12 -12.24
CA ASN A 245 -12.87 -13.91 -13.45
C ASN A 245 -12.49 -15.36 -13.10
N ALA A 246 -13.50 -16.22 -13.09
CA ALA A 246 -13.32 -17.64 -12.88
C ALA A 246 -13.84 -18.44 -14.07
N THR A 247 -13.13 -19.50 -14.40
CA THR A 247 -13.59 -20.56 -15.31
C THR A 247 -13.62 -21.86 -14.53
N GLY A 248 -14.83 -22.28 -14.14
CA GLY A 248 -15.08 -23.55 -13.49
C GLY A 248 -15.27 -24.67 -14.51
N THR A 249 -14.83 -25.88 -14.17
CA THR A 249 -15.10 -27.10 -14.94
C THR A 249 -16.09 -27.97 -14.16
N LEU A 250 -17.15 -28.40 -14.82
CA LEU A 250 -18.17 -29.32 -14.28
C LEU A 250 -17.71 -30.78 -14.39
N ALA A 251 -18.37 -31.68 -13.66
CA ALA A 251 -18.06 -33.12 -13.69
C ALA A 251 -18.18 -33.74 -15.10
N ASN A 252 -19.00 -33.17 -15.98
CA ASN A 252 -19.14 -33.59 -17.38
C ASN A 252 -18.10 -32.96 -18.34
N GLY A 253 -17.11 -32.23 -17.81
CA GLY A 253 -16.06 -31.55 -18.58
C GLY A 253 -16.46 -30.19 -19.18
N SER A 254 -17.71 -29.75 -19.03
CA SER A 254 -18.15 -28.44 -19.52
C SER A 254 -17.53 -27.31 -18.72
N LYS A 255 -17.19 -26.21 -19.39
CA LYS A 255 -16.63 -25.00 -18.77
C LYS A 255 -17.70 -23.94 -18.57
N VAL A 256 -17.72 -23.32 -17.39
CA VAL A 256 -18.65 -22.26 -17.01
C VAL A 256 -17.85 -21.07 -16.51
N ASN A 257 -18.13 -19.89 -17.05
CA ASN A 257 -17.50 -18.66 -16.59
C ASN A 257 -18.35 -18.04 -15.47
N VAL A 258 -17.67 -17.52 -14.45
CA VAL A 258 -18.28 -16.78 -13.34
C VAL A 258 -17.57 -15.43 -13.23
N GLY A 259 -18.35 -14.37 -13.38
CA GLY A 259 -17.89 -12.99 -13.29
C GLY A 259 -18.22 -12.34 -11.95
N LEU A 260 -17.76 -11.10 -11.78
CA LEU A 260 -18.01 -10.31 -10.59
C LEU A 260 -19.51 -10.10 -10.30
N SER A 261 -20.34 -9.94 -11.33
CA SER A 261 -21.79 -9.75 -11.20
C SER A 261 -22.51 -10.95 -10.58
N ASP A 262 -21.93 -12.15 -10.74
CA ASP A 262 -22.53 -13.41 -10.32
C ASP A 262 -22.27 -13.69 -8.83
N LEU A 263 -21.35 -12.93 -8.22
CA LEU A 263 -21.04 -13.04 -6.80
C LEU A 263 -22.07 -12.32 -5.94
N PRO A 264 -22.50 -12.89 -4.81
CA PRO A 264 -23.35 -12.18 -3.86
C PRO A 264 -22.58 -11.02 -3.19
N THR A 265 -23.30 -10.02 -2.70
CA THR A 265 -22.70 -8.83 -2.06
C THR A 265 -21.76 -9.20 -0.92
N GLY A 266 -22.10 -10.18 -0.08
CA GLY A 266 -21.25 -10.63 1.02
C GLY A 266 -19.90 -11.21 0.58
N THR A 267 -19.79 -11.70 -0.65
CA THR A 267 -18.50 -12.11 -1.22
C THR A 267 -17.74 -10.94 -1.83
N ARG A 268 -18.46 -9.96 -2.40
CA ARG A 268 -17.85 -8.79 -3.04
C ARG A 268 -17.39 -7.73 -2.06
N GLU A 269 -18.07 -7.59 -0.93
CA GLU A 269 -17.87 -6.49 0.02
C GLU A 269 -17.63 -7.03 1.42
N THR A 270 -16.68 -6.44 2.13
CA THR A 270 -16.37 -6.80 3.52
C THR A 270 -16.12 -5.54 4.35
N ASN A 271 -16.72 -5.47 5.53
CA ASN A 271 -16.48 -4.44 6.53
C ASN A 271 -15.55 -4.98 7.61
N TYR A 272 -14.54 -4.18 8.00
CA TYR A 272 -13.56 -4.60 8.99
C TYR A 272 -13.83 -4.03 10.39
N HIS A 273 -14.01 -4.92 11.35
CA HIS A 273 -14.34 -4.60 12.74
C HIS A 273 -13.19 -4.92 13.69
N LYS A 274 -13.13 -4.24 14.84
CA LYS A 274 -12.16 -4.58 15.89
C LYS A 274 -12.60 -5.85 16.63
N THR A 275 -13.90 -6.06 16.72
CA THR A 275 -14.54 -7.14 17.45
C THR A 275 -15.69 -7.66 16.62
N ILE A 276 -15.75 -8.97 16.47
CA ILE A 276 -16.87 -9.69 15.88
C ILE A 276 -17.78 -10.16 17.01
N THR A 277 -19.09 -10.01 16.81
CA THR A 277 -20.11 -10.39 17.80
C THR A 277 -21.13 -11.32 17.15
N SER A 278 -22.07 -11.85 17.92
CA SER A 278 -23.15 -12.69 17.40
C SER A 278 -24.06 -12.01 16.38
N SER A 279 -24.08 -10.66 16.33
CA SER A 279 -24.83 -9.90 15.33
C SER A 279 -24.04 -9.55 14.08
N SER A 280 -22.77 -9.94 13.99
CA SER A 280 -21.92 -9.67 12.82
C SER A 280 -22.24 -10.63 11.67
N ASN A 281 -22.22 -10.12 10.43
CA ASN A 281 -22.54 -10.88 9.23
C ASN A 281 -21.33 -11.71 8.74
N VAL A 282 -20.94 -12.74 9.48
CA VAL A 282 -19.74 -13.54 9.19
C VAL A 282 -20.09 -14.79 8.36
N PRO A 283 -19.45 -15.02 7.21
CA PRO A 283 -19.65 -16.24 6.42
C PRO A 283 -19.46 -17.51 7.25
N GLY A 284 -20.39 -18.46 7.11
CA GLY A 284 -20.34 -19.75 7.82
C GLY A 284 -20.96 -19.74 9.23
N THR A 285 -21.53 -18.61 9.68
CA THR A 285 -22.28 -18.52 10.95
C THR A 285 -23.79 -18.60 10.73
N ALA A 286 -24.53 -18.98 11.78
CA ALA A 286 -25.99 -18.99 11.74
C ALA A 286 -26.52 -17.55 11.61
N GLY A 287 -27.36 -17.29 10.60
CA GLY A 287 -27.90 -15.96 10.32
C GLY A 287 -27.08 -15.12 9.32
N TYR A 288 -26.04 -15.69 8.69
CA TYR A 288 -25.32 -15.05 7.59
C TYR A 288 -26.25 -14.70 6.43
N ASP A 289 -26.20 -13.44 6.00
CA ASP A 289 -26.96 -12.87 4.88
C ASP A 289 -25.99 -12.50 3.75
N SER A 290 -25.98 -13.31 2.69
CA SER A 290 -25.11 -13.11 1.53
C SER A 290 -25.46 -11.88 0.70
N SER A 291 -26.64 -11.28 0.89
CA SER A 291 -27.06 -10.07 0.18
C SER A 291 -26.46 -8.79 0.77
N LYS A 292 -25.85 -8.87 1.96
CA LYS A 292 -25.19 -7.77 2.66
C LYS A 292 -23.67 -7.96 2.70
N PRO A 293 -22.88 -6.88 2.87
CA PRO A 293 -21.44 -7.01 3.08
C PRO A 293 -21.11 -7.96 4.24
N SER A 294 -20.06 -8.76 4.08
CA SER A 294 -19.57 -9.61 5.15
C SER A 294 -18.83 -8.80 6.21
N ASP A 295 -18.73 -9.33 7.42
CA ASP A 295 -17.92 -8.76 8.50
C ASP A 295 -16.67 -9.62 8.76
N ASP A 296 -15.53 -8.97 8.94
CA ASP A 296 -14.27 -9.65 9.27
C ASP A 296 -13.43 -8.80 10.25
N LEU A 297 -12.43 -9.41 10.89
CA LEU A 297 -11.52 -8.73 11.79
C LEU A 297 -10.56 -7.82 11.02
N LYS A 298 -10.37 -6.59 11.52
CA LYS A 298 -9.42 -5.66 10.93
C LYS A 298 -7.98 -6.12 11.15
N SER A 299 -7.15 -5.83 10.15
CA SER A 299 -5.71 -6.08 10.18
C SER A 299 -4.93 -4.77 10.13
N TYR A 300 -3.67 -4.84 10.58
CA TYR A 300 -2.74 -3.72 10.57
C TYR A 300 -1.61 -4.02 9.60
N ILE A 301 -1.23 -3.02 8.81
CA ILE A 301 0.01 -3.05 8.05
C ILE A 301 0.88 -1.87 8.47
N ASN A 302 2.20 -2.07 8.43
CA ASN A 302 3.16 -0.98 8.60
C ASN A 302 3.71 -0.59 7.23
N ILE A 303 3.60 0.70 6.90
CA ILE A 303 4.21 1.32 5.72
C ILE A 303 5.39 2.13 6.23
N GLY A 304 6.45 1.40 6.59
CA GLY A 304 7.68 1.95 7.14
C GLY A 304 8.88 1.56 6.28
N GLY A 305 9.80 2.50 6.10
CA GLY A 305 10.97 2.29 5.27
C GLY A 305 12.04 3.36 5.49
N LEU A 306 13.25 3.04 5.05
CA LEU A 306 14.37 3.97 4.95
C LEU A 306 14.60 4.21 3.47
N GLY A 307 14.50 5.46 3.04
CA GLY A 307 14.62 5.85 1.66
C GLY A 307 15.66 6.92 1.43
N VAL A 308 16.11 7.00 0.19
CA VAL A 308 16.90 8.14 -0.30
C VAL A 308 15.99 8.98 -1.17
N ASN A 309 15.90 10.26 -0.84
CA ASN A 309 15.11 11.25 -1.55
C ASN A 309 16.06 12.29 -2.17
N VAL A 310 15.93 12.48 -3.48
CA VAL A 310 16.78 13.38 -4.26
C VAL A 310 15.94 14.31 -5.11
N GLY A 311 16.47 15.49 -5.36
CA GLY A 311 15.81 16.43 -6.24
C GLY A 311 16.49 17.79 -6.32
N ILE A 312 15.70 18.76 -6.76
CA ILE A 312 16.15 20.14 -6.91
C ILE A 312 15.35 21.02 -5.97
N LYS A 313 16.03 21.92 -5.28
CA LYS A 313 15.46 22.99 -4.49
C LYS A 313 15.53 24.28 -5.29
N ILE A 314 14.38 24.92 -5.47
CA ILE A 314 14.20 26.17 -6.21
C ILE A 314 13.76 27.23 -5.21
N GLY A 315 14.60 28.21 -4.94
CA GLY A 315 14.25 29.39 -4.13
C GLY A 315 13.43 30.38 -4.94
N ILE A 316 12.32 30.85 -4.35
CA ILE A 316 11.36 31.77 -4.95
C ILE A 316 11.34 33.08 -4.15
#